data_AF-A0A286TAS3-F1
#
_entry.id   AF-A0A286TAS3-F1
#
_cell.length_a   1.000
_cell.length_b   1.000
_cell.length_c   1.000
_cell.angle_alpha   90.00
_cell.angle_beta   90.00
_cell.angle_gamma   90.00
#
_symmetry.space_group_name_H-M   'P 1'
#
loop_
_entity.id
_entity.type
_entity.pdbx_description
1 polymer ?
#
loop_
_entity_poly.entity_id
_entity_poly.type
_entity_poly.pdbx_seq_one_letter_code
_entity_poly.pdbx_strand_id
1 'polypeptide(L)'
;MNANFVKWLKALKEDSPELAEMSAQLHRSFAALSRDEQRLAELFLHDVERGDVEVEEGMTLRDYITRYAKREKDEQIDKLVDHLGVDRSLLEELTVRYINEKSLNAFGRFDALRDTIDVPRAKSFFERCMNVTLPNFKVKVQASKLLKQFVLEGGFDIDEEVSHWRFAL
;
A
#
# COMPACT_ATOMS: atom_id res chain seq x y z
N MET A 1 -19.97 -9.85 11.60
CA MET A 1 -18.52 -9.62 11.55
C MET A 1 -17.98 -9.15 12.88
N ASN A 2 -18.25 -7.93 13.36
CA ASN A 2 -17.66 -7.44 14.62
C ASN A 2 -17.95 -8.33 15.85
N ALA A 3 -19.18 -8.84 15.97
CA ALA A 3 -19.51 -9.78 17.04
C ALA A 3 -18.68 -11.08 16.98
N ASN A 4 -18.38 -11.59 15.78
CA ASN A 4 -17.53 -12.79 15.61
C ASN A 4 -16.08 -12.47 15.96
N PHE A 5 -15.61 -11.25 15.64
CA PHE A 5 -14.27 -10.79 15.99
C PHE A 5 -14.08 -10.70 17.52
N VAL A 6 -15.05 -10.11 18.24
CA VAL A 6 -15.00 -10.04 19.71
C VAL A 6 -15.00 -11.44 20.35
N LYS A 7 -15.82 -12.36 19.84
CA LYS A 7 -15.83 -13.76 20.30
C LYS A 7 -14.50 -14.46 20.06
N TRP A 8 -13.93 -14.27 18.87
CA TRP A 8 -12.62 -14.81 18.50
C TRP A 8 -11.50 -14.28 19.41
N LEU A 9 -11.45 -12.96 19.67
CA LEU A 9 -10.46 -12.39 20.59
C LEU A 9 -10.55 -12.98 22.00
N LYS A 10 -11.77 -13.18 22.49
CA LYS A 10 -11.99 -13.81 23.79
C LYS A 10 -11.47 -15.25 23.80
N ALA A 11 -11.83 -16.04 22.79
CA ALA A 11 -11.37 -17.41 22.64
C ALA A 11 -9.84 -17.51 22.51
N LEU A 12 -9.21 -16.57 21.80
CA LEU A 12 -7.75 -16.50 21.64
C LEU A 12 -7.04 -16.19 22.97
N LYS A 13 -7.55 -15.20 23.72
CA LYS A 13 -6.98 -14.82 25.03
C LYS A 13 -7.12 -15.91 26.09
N GLU A 14 -8.20 -16.68 26.04
CA GLU A 14 -8.50 -17.75 26.99
C GLU A 14 -7.90 -19.12 26.58
N ASP A 15 -7.20 -19.19 25.45
CA ASP A 15 -6.75 -20.46 24.83
C ASP A 15 -7.89 -21.50 24.76
N SER A 16 -9.06 -21.02 24.35
CA SER A 16 -10.30 -21.79 24.40
C SER A 16 -10.29 -22.93 23.39
N PRO A 17 -10.82 -24.13 23.72
CA PRO A 17 -10.99 -25.23 22.77
C PRO A 17 -11.92 -24.86 21.60
N GLU A 18 -12.73 -23.81 21.75
CA GLU A 18 -13.64 -23.30 20.71
C GLU A 18 -12.95 -22.35 19.72
N LEU A 19 -11.66 -22.04 19.89
CA LEU A 19 -10.94 -21.09 19.04
C LEU A 19 -11.06 -21.42 17.56
N ALA A 20 -10.90 -22.69 17.18
CA ALA A 20 -11.05 -23.13 15.79
C ALA A 20 -12.44 -22.83 15.21
N GLU A 21 -13.50 -23.01 16.02
CA GLU A 21 -14.87 -22.70 15.60
C GLU A 21 -15.07 -21.19 15.45
N MET A 22 -14.59 -20.40 16.41
CA MET A 22 -14.69 -18.94 16.37
C MET A 22 -13.92 -18.36 15.18
N SER A 23 -12.74 -18.89 14.87
CA SER A 23 -11.97 -18.53 13.66
C SER A 23 -12.78 -18.83 12.39
N ALA A 24 -13.38 -20.01 12.27
CA ALA A 24 -14.20 -20.35 11.11
C ALA A 24 -15.44 -19.45 10.98
N GLN A 25 -16.09 -19.10 12.10
CA GLN A 25 -17.20 -18.14 12.12
C GLN A 25 -16.75 -16.72 11.70
N LEU A 26 -15.56 -16.30 12.10
CA LEU A 26 -14.98 -15.01 11.72
C LEU A 26 -14.66 -14.98 10.22
N HIS A 27 -13.94 -15.97 9.68
CA HIS A 27 -13.63 -16.07 8.25
C HIS A 27 -14.89 -16.12 7.39
N ARG A 28 -15.96 -16.81 7.80
CA ARG A 28 -17.24 -16.77 7.06
C ARG A 28 -17.79 -15.35 6.92
N SER A 29 -17.53 -14.47 7.89
CA SER A 29 -17.99 -13.08 7.82
C SER A 29 -17.17 -12.20 6.87
N PHE A 30 -16.02 -12.69 6.38
CA PHE A 30 -15.18 -11.98 5.41
C PHE A 30 -15.79 -11.96 4.01
N ALA A 31 -16.81 -12.79 3.74
CA ALA A 31 -17.53 -12.76 2.47
C ALA A 31 -18.19 -11.40 2.15
N ALA A 32 -18.35 -10.52 3.16
CA ALA A 32 -18.85 -9.15 2.99
C ALA A 32 -17.74 -8.11 2.69
N LEU A 33 -16.48 -8.51 2.69
CA LEU A 33 -15.31 -7.68 2.41
C LEU A 33 -14.87 -7.83 0.96
N SER A 34 -14.23 -6.79 0.40
CA SER A 34 -13.51 -6.87 -0.88
C SER A 34 -12.30 -7.81 -0.76
N ARG A 35 -11.72 -8.25 -1.89
CA ARG A 35 -10.53 -9.12 -1.85
C ARG A 35 -9.35 -8.47 -1.12
N ASP A 36 -9.14 -7.18 -1.32
CA ASP A 36 -8.06 -6.46 -0.63
C ASP A 36 -8.34 -6.33 0.86
N GLU A 37 -9.59 -6.03 1.23
CA GLU A 37 -10.01 -6.00 2.64
C GLU A 37 -9.88 -7.38 3.30
N GLN A 38 -10.14 -8.47 2.57
CA GLN A 38 -9.94 -9.84 3.05
C GLN A 38 -8.46 -10.12 3.35
N ARG A 39 -7.56 -9.79 2.41
CA ARG A 39 -6.11 -9.94 2.61
C ARG A 39 -5.63 -9.14 3.83
N LEU A 40 -6.09 -7.90 3.96
CA LEU A 40 -5.73 -7.03 5.08
C LEU A 40 -6.29 -7.56 6.41
N ALA A 41 -7.51 -8.11 6.40
CA ALA A 41 -8.09 -8.74 7.57
C ALA A 41 -7.28 -9.99 7.98
N GLU A 42 -6.89 -10.84 7.03
CA GLU A 42 -6.04 -12.02 7.29
C GLU A 42 -4.68 -11.62 7.86
N LEU A 43 -4.02 -10.63 7.27
CA LEU A 43 -2.75 -10.09 7.77
C LEU A 43 -2.89 -9.61 9.20
N PHE A 44 -3.93 -8.80 9.48
CA PHE A 44 -4.20 -8.33 10.84
C PHE A 44 -4.45 -9.47 11.84
N LEU A 45 -5.24 -10.48 11.47
CA LEU A 45 -5.49 -11.62 12.37
C LEU A 45 -4.20 -12.38 12.68
N HIS A 46 -3.34 -12.63 11.69
CA HIS A 46 -2.05 -13.29 11.92
C HIS A 46 -1.13 -12.46 12.83
N ASP A 47 -1.09 -11.14 12.66
CA ASP A 47 -0.30 -10.26 13.53
C ASP A 47 -0.80 -10.32 14.98
N VAL A 48 -2.12 -10.40 15.20
CA VAL A 48 -2.71 -10.59 16.53
C VAL A 48 -2.37 -11.96 17.12
N GLU A 49 -2.45 -13.03 16.33
CA GLU A 49 -2.11 -14.40 16.77
C GLU A 49 -0.64 -14.54 17.17
N ARG A 50 0.26 -13.81 16.50
CA ARG A 50 1.69 -13.76 16.80
C ARG A 50 2.03 -12.87 18.00
N GLY A 51 1.11 -11.99 18.40
CA GLY A 51 1.36 -10.96 19.40
C GLY A 51 2.11 -9.74 18.86
N ASP A 52 2.18 -9.57 17.54
CA ASP A 52 2.80 -8.42 16.87
C ASP A 52 1.91 -7.16 16.99
N VAL A 53 0.62 -7.33 17.25
CA VAL A 53 -0.34 -6.24 17.46
C VAL A 53 -1.25 -6.51 18.65
N GLU A 54 -1.36 -5.52 19.53
CA GLU A 54 -2.35 -5.49 20.60
C GLU A 54 -3.66 -4.84 20.12
N VAL A 55 -4.78 -5.47 20.47
CA VAL A 55 -6.12 -4.98 20.10
C VAL A 55 -6.63 -4.01 21.18
N GLU A 56 -6.83 -2.77 20.77
CA GLU A 56 -7.42 -1.67 21.54
C GLU A 56 -8.92 -1.88 21.79
N GLU A 57 -9.38 -1.51 22.99
CA GLU A 57 -10.79 -1.60 23.39
C GLU A 57 -11.67 -0.65 22.57
N GLY A 58 -12.83 -1.14 22.14
CA GLY A 58 -13.79 -0.36 21.35
C GLY A 58 -13.53 -0.34 19.83
N MET A 59 -12.36 -0.80 19.39
CA MET A 59 -12.03 -0.90 17.96
C MET A 59 -12.68 -2.12 17.30
N THR A 60 -13.20 -1.95 16.09
CA THR A 60 -13.78 -3.03 15.29
C THR A 60 -12.78 -3.61 14.30
N LEU A 61 -13.04 -4.81 13.77
CA LEU A 61 -12.24 -5.39 12.69
C LEU A 61 -12.11 -4.44 11.48
N ARG A 62 -13.16 -3.66 11.15
CA ARG A 62 -13.10 -2.71 10.02
C ARG A 62 -12.16 -1.55 10.29
N ASP A 63 -12.05 -1.11 11.55
CA ASP A 63 -11.13 -0.05 11.92
C ASP A 63 -9.68 -0.52 11.75
N TYR A 64 -9.38 -1.77 12.10
CA TYR A 64 -8.07 -2.38 11.85
C TYR A 64 -7.79 -2.56 10.36
N ILE A 65 -8.73 -3.08 9.58
CA ILE A 65 -8.59 -3.18 8.12
C ILE A 65 -8.27 -1.79 7.52
N THR A 66 -8.98 -0.75 7.97
CA THR A 66 -8.76 0.63 7.52
C THR A 66 -7.37 1.15 7.92
N ARG A 67 -6.92 0.85 9.15
CA ARG A 67 -5.59 1.24 9.64
C ARG A 67 -4.47 0.55 8.85
N TYR A 68 -4.63 -0.75 8.56
CA TYR A 68 -3.68 -1.50 7.75
C TYR A 68 -3.65 -1.00 6.30
N ALA A 69 -4.82 -0.75 5.68
CA ALA A 69 -4.91 -0.16 4.35
C ALA A 69 -4.20 1.21 4.29
N LYS A 70 -4.39 2.04 5.33
CA LYS A 70 -3.70 3.33 5.41
C LYS A 70 -2.19 3.15 5.56
N ARG A 71 -1.74 2.28 6.46
CA ARG A 71 -0.31 2.00 6.67
C ARG A 71 0.36 1.54 5.38
N GLU A 72 -0.26 0.60 4.66
CA GLU A 72 0.26 0.10 3.39
C GLU A 72 0.35 1.22 2.33
N LYS A 73 -0.66 2.10 2.25
CA LYS A 73 -0.59 3.26 1.34
C LYS A 73 0.51 4.25 1.73
N ASP A 74 0.65 4.53 3.03
CA ASP A 74 1.70 5.42 3.54
C ASP A 74 3.09 4.82 3.22
N GLU A 75 3.28 3.51 3.41
CA GLU A 75 4.51 2.79 3.03
C GLU A 75 4.79 2.86 1.52
N GLN A 76 3.79 2.67 0.67
CA GLN A 76 3.93 2.80 -0.79
C GLN A 76 4.37 4.22 -1.20
N ILE A 77 3.77 5.24 -0.57
CA ILE A 77 4.11 6.65 -0.80
C ILE A 77 5.54 6.93 -0.33
N ASP A 78 5.91 6.47 0.86
CA ASP A 78 7.23 6.72 1.43
C ASP A 78 8.32 6.07 0.59
N LYS A 79 8.14 4.83 0.11
CA LYS A 79 9.05 4.18 -0.84
C LYS A 79 9.20 4.98 -2.13
N LEU A 80 8.11 5.50 -2.69
CA LEU A 80 8.16 6.29 -3.93
C LEU A 80 8.93 7.60 -3.72
N VAL A 81 8.72 8.28 -2.60
CA VAL A 81 9.46 9.48 -2.20
C VAL A 81 10.95 9.15 -1.99
N ASP A 82 11.26 8.03 -1.35
CA ASP A 82 12.63 7.60 -1.10
C ASP A 82 13.38 7.21 -2.37
N HIS A 83 12.67 6.69 -3.39
CA HIS A 83 13.28 6.29 -4.66
C HIS A 83 13.36 7.40 -5.70
N LEU A 84 12.35 8.26 -5.78
CA LEU A 84 12.25 9.30 -6.82
C LEU A 84 12.52 10.72 -6.29
N GLY A 85 12.52 10.91 -4.97
CA GLY A 85 12.74 12.21 -4.32
C GLY A 85 11.68 13.24 -4.64
N VAL A 86 10.45 12.78 -4.92
CA VAL A 86 9.30 13.65 -5.21
C VAL A 86 8.73 14.27 -3.93
N ASP A 87 8.00 15.37 -4.09
CA ASP A 87 7.28 15.98 -2.98
C ASP A 87 6.13 15.09 -2.49
N ARG A 88 6.20 14.71 -1.21
CA ARG A 88 5.25 13.79 -0.57
C ARG A 88 3.82 14.37 -0.54
N SER A 89 3.67 15.66 -0.26
CA SER A 89 2.35 16.28 -0.12
C SER A 89 1.63 16.39 -1.46
N LEU A 90 2.34 16.73 -2.54
CA LEU A 90 1.80 16.74 -3.90
C LEU A 90 1.42 15.31 -4.36
N LEU A 91 2.20 14.31 -3.97
CA LEU A 91 1.90 12.91 -4.26
C LEU A 91 0.63 12.45 -3.53
N GLU A 92 0.51 12.73 -2.24
CA GLU A 92 -0.69 12.43 -1.46
C GLU A 92 -1.95 13.10 -2.02
N GLU A 93 -1.87 14.38 -2.42
CA GLU A 93 -3.01 15.09 -2.99
C GLU A 93 -3.53 14.39 -4.27
N LEU A 94 -2.62 13.83 -5.07
CA LEU A 94 -2.97 13.12 -6.29
C LEU A 94 -3.50 11.70 -6.02
N THR A 95 -3.00 11.00 -5.00
CA THR A 95 -3.42 9.62 -4.69
C THR A 95 -4.74 9.55 -3.91
N VAL A 96 -5.07 10.58 -3.10
CA VAL A 96 -6.31 10.62 -2.30
C VAL A 96 -7.55 10.96 -3.14
N ARG A 97 -7.37 11.78 -4.18
CA ARG A 97 -8.48 12.17 -5.06
C ARG A 97 -8.69 11.06 -6.07
N TYR A 98 -9.94 10.64 -6.32
CA TYR A 98 -10.25 9.74 -7.43
C TYR A 98 -9.87 10.40 -8.76
N ILE A 99 -8.61 10.23 -9.15
CA ILE A 99 -8.03 10.78 -10.35
C ILE A 99 -8.07 9.73 -11.44
N ASN A 100 -8.45 10.15 -12.64
CA ASN A 100 -8.36 9.35 -13.86
C ASN A 100 -7.50 10.09 -14.87
N GLU A 101 -7.19 9.46 -16.00
CA GLU A 101 -6.29 10.05 -17.00
C GLU A 101 -6.72 11.46 -17.46
N LYS A 102 -8.02 11.74 -17.49
CA LYS A 102 -8.56 13.03 -17.93
C LYS A 102 -8.44 14.11 -16.85
N SER A 103 -8.45 13.74 -15.57
CA SER A 103 -8.38 14.67 -14.44
C SER A 103 -6.98 14.77 -13.82
N LEU A 104 -6.07 13.86 -14.15
CA LEU A 104 -4.71 13.76 -13.57
C LEU A 104 -3.94 15.07 -13.65
N ASN A 105 -3.92 15.70 -14.82
CA ASN A 105 -3.21 16.96 -15.01
C ASN A 105 -4.13 18.18 -15.01
N ALA A 106 -5.34 18.05 -14.45
CA ALA A 106 -6.21 19.21 -14.28
C ALA A 106 -5.49 20.25 -13.42
N PHE A 107 -5.42 21.49 -13.91
CA PHE A 107 -4.69 22.59 -13.28
C PHE A 107 -3.18 22.36 -13.13
N GLY A 108 -2.57 21.48 -13.95
CA GLY A 108 -1.12 21.24 -13.94
C GLY A 108 -0.62 20.49 -12.71
N ARG A 109 -1.50 19.83 -11.93
CA ARG A 109 -1.13 19.18 -10.67
C ARG A 109 -0.10 18.05 -10.85
N PHE A 110 -0.25 17.24 -11.90
CA PHE A 110 0.71 16.20 -12.19
C PHE A 110 2.05 16.77 -12.69
N ASP A 111 2.00 17.83 -13.51
CA ASP A 111 3.22 18.53 -13.92
C ASP A 111 3.98 19.09 -12.71
N ALA A 112 3.26 19.70 -11.74
CA ALA A 112 3.86 20.20 -10.50
C ALA A 112 4.57 19.09 -9.71
N LEU A 113 3.94 17.92 -9.53
CA LEU A 113 4.59 16.78 -8.88
C LEU A 113 5.80 16.26 -9.69
N ARG A 114 5.64 16.08 -11.00
CA ARG A 114 6.72 15.60 -11.87
C ARG A 114 7.94 16.51 -11.81
N ASP A 115 7.74 17.81 -11.71
CA ASP A 115 8.82 18.78 -11.68
C ASP A 115 9.61 18.73 -10.34
N THR A 116 9.09 18.03 -9.32
CA THR A 116 9.81 17.77 -8.05
C THR A 116 10.75 16.57 -8.08
N ILE A 117 10.81 15.79 -9.17
CA ILE A 117 11.65 14.58 -9.27
C ILE A 117 13.13 14.91 -9.03
N ASP A 118 13.74 14.24 -8.05
CA ASP A 118 15.17 14.22 -7.81
C ASP A 118 15.86 13.28 -8.80
N VAL A 119 16.42 13.85 -9.86
CA VAL A 119 17.03 13.09 -10.96
C VAL A 119 18.22 12.24 -10.49
N PRO A 120 19.18 12.74 -9.69
CA PRO A 120 20.22 11.89 -9.09
C PRO A 120 19.68 10.68 -8.33
N ARG A 121 18.68 10.87 -7.45
CA ARG A 121 18.11 9.80 -6.64
C ARG A 121 17.37 8.76 -7.49
N ALA A 122 16.50 9.22 -8.38
CA ALA A 122 15.79 8.37 -9.34
C ALA A 122 16.75 7.58 -10.24
N LYS A 123 17.86 8.21 -10.65
CA LYS A 123 18.91 7.56 -11.42
C LYS A 123 19.54 6.41 -10.63
N SER A 124 20.02 6.67 -9.42
CA SER A 124 20.63 5.64 -8.57
C SER A 124 19.67 4.46 -8.31
N PHE A 125 18.38 4.74 -8.11
CA PHE A 125 17.36 3.71 -7.98
C PHE A 125 17.23 2.85 -9.26
N PHE A 126 16.99 3.49 -10.41
CA PHE A 126 16.79 2.76 -11.67
C PHE A 126 18.02 1.98 -12.12
N GLU A 127 19.22 2.56 -11.99
CA GLU A 127 20.46 1.89 -12.37
C GLU A 127 20.72 0.67 -11.49
N ARG A 128 20.39 0.74 -10.19
CA ARG A 128 20.45 -0.41 -9.28
C ARG A 128 19.45 -1.50 -9.64
N CYS A 129 18.21 -1.13 -9.97
CA CYS A 129 17.16 -2.10 -10.27
C CYS A 129 17.38 -2.81 -11.62
N MET A 130 17.83 -2.08 -12.66
CA MET A 130 18.02 -2.63 -14.00
C MET A 130 19.45 -3.07 -14.31
N ASN A 131 20.41 -2.78 -13.42
CA ASN A 131 21.83 -3.06 -13.62
C ASN A 131 22.39 -2.45 -14.93
N VAL A 132 21.95 -1.24 -15.27
CA VAL A 132 22.38 -0.47 -16.46
C VAL A 132 22.66 0.98 -16.07
N THR A 133 23.46 1.69 -16.87
CA THR A 133 23.62 3.15 -16.73
C THR A 133 22.59 3.87 -17.60
N LEU A 134 21.94 4.90 -17.06
CA LEU A 134 20.94 5.69 -17.75
C LEU A 134 21.36 7.15 -17.94
N PRO A 135 21.22 7.71 -19.15
CA PRO A 135 21.26 9.15 -19.35
C PRO A 135 20.15 9.86 -18.57
N ASN A 136 20.43 11.05 -18.03
CA ASN A 136 19.49 11.80 -17.18
C ASN A 136 18.12 12.06 -17.85
N PHE A 137 18.08 12.24 -19.17
CA PHE A 137 16.80 12.42 -19.88
C PHE A 137 15.94 11.14 -19.83
N LYS A 138 16.55 9.95 -19.94
CA LYS A 138 15.83 8.67 -19.84
C LYS A 138 15.32 8.45 -18.41
N VAL A 139 16.12 8.82 -17.40
CA VAL A 139 15.71 8.79 -15.99
C VAL A 139 14.46 9.62 -15.77
N LYS A 140 14.43 10.87 -16.24
CA LYS A 140 13.25 11.75 -16.13
C LYS A 140 12.01 11.15 -16.79
N VAL A 141 12.17 10.58 -18.00
CA VAL A 141 11.05 9.95 -18.73
C VAL A 141 10.52 8.74 -17.96
N GLN A 142 11.37 7.88 -17.42
CA GLN A 142 10.93 6.70 -16.67
C GLN A 142 10.33 7.06 -15.32
N ALA A 143 10.93 7.99 -14.57
CA ALA A 143 10.37 8.48 -13.32
C ALA A 143 8.96 9.08 -13.54
N SER A 144 8.79 9.89 -14.60
CA SER A 144 7.48 10.45 -14.91
C SER A 144 6.45 9.39 -15.30
N LYS A 145 6.84 8.32 -16.00
CA LYS A 145 5.93 7.22 -16.34
C LYS A 145 5.50 6.44 -15.11
N LEU A 146 6.47 6.06 -14.27
CA LEU A 146 6.24 5.33 -13.04
C LEU A 146 5.33 6.13 -12.09
N LEU A 147 5.61 7.42 -11.92
CA LEU A 147 4.80 8.32 -11.11
C LEU A 147 3.36 8.44 -11.65
N LYS A 148 3.18 8.54 -12.97
CA LYS A 148 1.86 8.56 -13.60
C LYS A 148 1.10 7.27 -13.34
N GLN A 149 1.75 6.12 -13.50
CA GLN A 149 1.16 4.81 -13.24
C GLN A 149 0.73 4.68 -11.78
N PHE A 150 1.61 5.04 -10.84
CA PHE A 150 1.36 5.00 -9.41
C PHE A 150 0.10 5.79 -9.02
N VAL A 151 -0.04 7.02 -9.51
CA VAL A 151 -1.22 7.84 -9.21
C VAL A 151 -2.49 7.26 -9.83
N LEU A 152 -2.43 6.75 -11.05
CA LEU A 152 -3.61 6.22 -11.76
C LEU A 152 -4.12 4.89 -11.17
N GLU A 153 -3.21 4.07 -10.65
CA GLU A 153 -3.56 2.79 -10.00
C GLU A 153 -3.94 2.97 -8.51
N GLY A 154 -3.74 4.17 -7.96
CA GLY A 154 -4.07 4.48 -6.57
C GLY A 154 -3.01 4.01 -5.56
N GLY A 155 -1.79 3.79 -6.02
CA GLY A 155 -0.65 3.27 -5.27
C GLY A 155 -0.36 1.79 -5.53
N PHE A 156 0.92 1.42 -5.53
CA PHE A 156 1.40 0.04 -5.54
C PHE A 156 2.78 -0.04 -4.90
N ASP A 157 3.23 -1.24 -4.55
CA ASP A 157 4.59 -1.42 -4.05
C ASP A 157 5.60 -1.27 -5.20
N ILE A 158 6.32 -0.14 -5.20
CA ILE A 158 7.32 0.16 -6.21
C ILE A 158 8.45 -0.86 -6.25
N ASP A 159 8.83 -1.48 -5.12
CA ASP A 159 9.89 -2.49 -5.09
C ASP A 159 9.45 -3.77 -5.78
N GLU A 160 8.18 -4.16 -5.60
CA GLU A 160 7.60 -5.31 -6.30
C GLU A 160 7.46 -5.02 -7.80
N GLU A 161 6.97 -3.83 -8.17
CA GLU A 161 6.76 -3.44 -9.57
C GLU A 161 8.08 -3.45 -10.36
N VAL A 162 9.15 -2.84 -9.81
CA VAL A 162 10.45 -2.81 -10.50
C VAL A 162 11.21 -4.14 -10.43
N SER A 163 10.86 -5.04 -9.51
CA SER A 163 11.44 -6.39 -9.48
C SER A 163 11.13 -7.16 -10.77
N HIS A 164 9.99 -6.89 -11.40
CA HIS A 164 9.65 -7.47 -12.71
C HIS A 164 10.53 -6.94 -13.85
N TRP A 165 11.15 -5.76 -13.71
CA TRP A 165 12.03 -5.18 -14.73
C TRP A 165 13.37 -5.91 -14.82
N ARG A 166 13.79 -6.60 -13.76
CA ARG A 166 15.02 -7.42 -13.75
C ARG A 166 14.97 -8.59 -14.74
N PHE A 167 13.78 -9.00 -15.18
CA PHE A 167 13.58 -10.15 -16.07
C PHE A 167 13.16 -9.76 -17.50
N ALA A 168 13.03 -8.46 -17.78
CA ALA A 168 12.55 -7.94 -19.07
C ALA A 168 13.68 -7.57 -20.06
N LEU A 169 14.92 -8.02 -19.81
CA LEU A 169 16.10 -7.78 -20.67
C LEU A 169 16.41 -8.98 -21.56
#